data_AF-A0A9Q3UKK1-F1
#
_entry.id   AF-A0A9Q3UKK1-F1
#
_cell.length_a   1.000
_cell.length_b   1.000
_cell.length_c   1.000
_cell.angle_alpha   90.00
_cell.angle_beta   90.00
_cell.angle_gamma   90.00
#
_symmetry.space_group_name_H-M   'P 1'
#
loop_
_entity.id
_entity.type
_entity.pdbx_description
1 polymer ?
#
loop_
_entity_poly.entity_id
_entity_poly.type
_entity_poly.pdbx_seq_one_letter_code
_entity_poly.pdbx_strand_id
1 'polypeptide(L)'
;MGKPAAVIGSMHVCPKVTAKVPHVGGPVVGGSPNVKIGGLPAARKGDKLVCVGPPDTVSEGSSSVFINGKPAARMGDGTAHGGKIVIGNPTVTIGDGGATTKKSKAAKVEVPEFDLDKVLANPELEAIRAVNIDPASMLVDDIDSLFKEGQEFINNPTLAGAVAMAVTAIPGKFSDEIVDELPLKKLDRAMAKSLRTMKRFKVPCFKPGSKLKNSFKGRERELESHFARQLKHQENGLNDLTVGEYIENRTRYKEIKRAGTGMAQEDFRKIFSDELKESLNDSYLDRMTANEAKKEAESRSAEIMENLAALHDPDMIAGGKDNVSRMGDKGVNSSLGSQWRSQSRLAQMDAQAQKALETLGPDAKMNVSLERCPLQGKK
;
A
#
# COMPACT_ATOMS: atom_id res chain seq x y z
N MET A 1 -3.73 0.64 31.07
CA MET A 1 -2.64 1.33 30.34
C MET A 1 -3.26 2.18 29.23
N GLY A 2 -2.57 3.26 28.82
CA GLY A 2 -3.02 4.10 27.71
C GLY A 2 -3.01 3.36 26.38
N LYS A 3 -3.95 3.67 25.49
CA LYS A 3 -3.93 3.23 24.09
C LYS A 3 -3.66 4.44 23.17
N PRO A 4 -2.97 4.28 22.02
CA PRO A 4 -2.77 5.36 21.06
C PRO A 4 -4.07 6.09 20.71
N ALA A 5 -4.06 7.42 20.77
CA ALA A 5 -5.23 8.25 20.50
C ALA A 5 -5.59 8.24 19.01
N ALA A 6 -6.85 8.02 18.64
CA ALA A 6 -7.27 8.09 17.24
C ALA A 6 -7.46 9.55 16.81
N VAL A 7 -7.15 9.84 15.54
CA VAL A 7 -7.28 11.16 14.91
C VAL A 7 -7.98 11.02 13.55
N ILE A 8 -8.35 12.14 12.93
CA ILE A 8 -8.76 12.13 11.52
C ILE A 8 -7.66 11.45 10.68
N GLY A 9 -8.05 10.55 9.76
CA GLY A 9 -7.12 9.73 8.98
C GLY A 9 -6.79 8.37 9.61
N SER A 10 -7.05 8.15 10.91
CA SER A 10 -6.87 6.83 11.55
C SER A 10 -7.68 5.75 10.82
N MET A 11 -7.02 4.66 10.39
CA MET A 11 -7.67 3.59 9.64
C MET A 11 -8.45 2.64 10.55
N HIS A 12 -9.54 2.07 10.03
CA HIS A 12 -10.24 0.95 10.65
C HIS A 12 -10.27 -0.26 9.73
N VAL A 13 -10.51 -1.44 10.31
CA VAL A 13 -10.88 -2.66 9.58
C VAL A 13 -12.37 -2.91 9.75
N CYS A 14 -13.06 -3.36 8.70
CA CYS A 14 -14.51 -3.57 8.71
C CYS A 14 -14.82 -5.02 8.32
N PRO A 15 -15.36 -5.86 9.23
CA PRO A 15 -15.67 -7.26 8.96
C PRO A 15 -17.05 -7.45 8.32
N LYS A 16 -17.84 -6.38 8.18
CA LYS A 16 -19.22 -6.45 7.70
C LYS A 16 -19.26 -6.83 6.23
N VAL A 17 -20.32 -7.53 5.85
CA VAL A 17 -20.60 -7.90 4.47
C VAL A 17 -22.00 -7.39 4.15
N THR A 18 -22.15 -6.70 3.01
CA THR A 18 -23.47 -6.36 2.47
C THR A 18 -23.73 -7.24 1.25
N ALA A 19 -24.73 -8.11 1.36
CA ALA A 19 -24.98 -9.18 0.39
C ALA A 19 -23.74 -10.06 0.14
N LYS A 20 -23.12 -9.97 -1.03
CA LYS A 20 -21.90 -10.72 -1.41
C LYS A 20 -20.65 -9.84 -1.45
N VAL A 21 -20.76 -8.56 -1.12
CA VAL A 21 -19.65 -7.60 -1.17
C VAL A 21 -19.11 -7.41 0.24
N PRO A 22 -17.88 -7.87 0.54
CA PRO A 22 -17.23 -7.57 1.80
C PRO A 22 -16.95 -6.08 1.88
N HIS A 23 -17.16 -5.51 3.06
CA HIS A 23 -16.73 -4.15 3.31
C HIS A 23 -15.20 -4.08 3.40
N VAL A 24 -14.64 -2.92 3.09
CA VAL A 24 -13.23 -2.61 3.34
C VAL A 24 -13.21 -1.37 4.22
N GLY A 25 -12.48 -1.44 5.33
CA GLY A 25 -12.36 -0.31 6.25
C GLY A 25 -11.49 0.81 5.67
N GLY A 26 -11.75 2.04 6.10
CA GLY A 26 -11.09 3.26 5.63
C GLY A 26 -10.84 4.26 6.76
N PRO A 27 -10.44 5.50 6.45
CA PRO A 27 -10.05 6.47 7.46
C PRO A 27 -11.24 7.00 8.27
N VAL A 28 -10.97 7.42 9.51
CA VAL A 28 -11.83 8.34 10.26
C VAL A 28 -11.86 9.70 9.56
N VAL A 29 -13.06 10.21 9.28
CA VAL A 29 -13.28 11.49 8.58
C VAL A 29 -14.00 12.53 9.42
N GLY A 30 -14.51 12.15 10.60
CA GLY A 30 -14.99 13.08 11.61
C GLY A 30 -13.97 13.28 12.73
N GLY A 31 -13.85 14.50 13.24
CA GLY A 31 -12.96 14.79 14.35
C GLY A 31 -13.39 16.01 15.16
N SER A 32 -12.62 16.33 16.20
CA SER A 32 -12.81 17.53 16.99
C SER A 32 -12.56 18.81 16.17
N PRO A 33 -13.42 19.83 16.26
CA PRO A 33 -13.21 21.09 15.55
C PRO A 33 -12.03 21.91 16.10
N ASN A 34 -11.58 21.64 17.34
CA ASN A 34 -10.62 22.49 18.04
C ASN A 34 -9.59 21.74 18.90
N VAL A 35 -9.75 20.44 19.15
CA VAL A 35 -8.76 19.63 19.86
C VAL A 35 -7.96 18.83 18.85
N LYS A 36 -6.65 19.10 18.81
CA LYS A 36 -5.70 18.43 17.93
C LYS A 36 -4.79 17.51 18.73
N ILE A 37 -4.49 16.34 18.19
CA ILE A 37 -3.52 15.38 18.71
C ILE A 37 -2.52 15.09 17.59
N GLY A 38 -1.23 15.35 17.84
CA GLY A 38 -0.21 15.30 16.79
C GLY A 38 -0.52 16.22 15.60
N GLY A 39 -1.13 17.38 15.84
CA GLY A 39 -1.51 18.35 14.80
C GLY A 39 -2.82 18.05 14.06
N LEU A 40 -3.39 16.85 14.21
CA LEU A 40 -4.61 16.42 13.53
C LEU A 40 -5.85 16.47 14.45
N PRO A 41 -7.06 16.75 13.93
CA PRO A 41 -8.30 16.70 14.71
C PRO A 41 -8.48 15.37 15.44
N ALA A 42 -8.70 15.42 16.75
CA ALA A 42 -8.87 14.23 17.58
C ALA A 42 -10.19 13.50 17.28
N ALA A 43 -10.15 12.20 17.08
CA ALA A 43 -11.34 11.38 16.83
C ALA A 43 -12.05 11.04 18.14
N ARG A 44 -13.37 10.92 18.08
CA ARG A 44 -14.24 10.65 19.22
C ARG A 44 -15.29 9.61 18.86
N LYS A 45 -15.88 8.99 19.87
CA LYS A 45 -17.08 8.17 19.70
C LYS A 45 -18.16 8.97 18.95
N GLY A 46 -18.74 8.36 17.92
CA GLY A 46 -19.75 8.96 17.05
C GLY A 46 -19.19 9.70 15.82
N ASP A 47 -17.88 9.88 15.70
CA ASP A 47 -17.27 10.43 14.49
C ASP A 47 -17.33 9.41 13.33
N LYS A 48 -17.43 9.89 12.10
CA LYS A 48 -17.67 9.08 10.90
C LYS A 48 -16.39 8.46 10.34
N LEU A 49 -16.51 7.29 9.70
CA LEU A 49 -15.43 6.64 8.96
C LEU A 49 -15.87 6.32 7.53
N VAL A 50 -14.92 6.36 6.60
CA VAL A 50 -15.11 5.88 5.23
C VAL A 50 -15.02 4.36 5.22
N CYS A 51 -15.93 3.71 4.50
CA CYS A 51 -15.95 2.28 4.32
C CYS A 51 -16.36 1.96 2.87
N VAL A 52 -15.83 0.89 2.28
CA VAL A 52 -16.31 0.35 0.99
C VAL A 52 -17.64 -0.37 1.26
N GLY A 53 -18.68 0.43 1.45
CA GLY A 53 -20.01 0.09 1.95
C GLY A 53 -20.70 1.39 2.43
N PRO A 54 -21.81 1.32 3.18
CA PRO A 54 -22.33 2.49 3.88
C PRO A 54 -21.25 3.11 4.81
N PRO A 55 -21.25 4.43 5.04
CA PRO A 55 -20.32 5.04 5.99
C PRO A 55 -20.42 4.41 7.38
N ASP A 56 -19.28 4.13 8.01
CA ASP A 56 -19.21 3.57 9.36
C ASP A 56 -19.11 4.70 10.40
N THR A 57 -19.20 4.36 11.69
CA THR A 57 -19.14 5.31 12.81
C THR A 57 -18.37 4.70 13.97
N VAL A 58 -17.54 5.49 14.65
CA VAL A 58 -16.82 5.03 15.84
C VAL A 58 -17.84 4.73 16.95
N SER A 59 -17.87 3.49 17.44
CA SER A 59 -18.88 3.04 18.40
C SER A 59 -18.37 3.02 19.85
N GLU A 60 -17.05 2.95 20.04
CA GLU A 60 -16.39 2.91 21.35
C GLU A 60 -15.39 4.05 21.53
N GLY A 61 -14.96 4.28 22.77
CA GLY A 61 -14.00 5.32 23.15
C GLY A 61 -13.49 5.11 24.57
N SER A 62 -12.64 6.00 25.05
CA SER A 62 -12.17 6.04 26.45
C SER A 62 -13.33 6.20 27.44
N SER A 63 -13.26 5.49 28.55
CA SER A 63 -14.23 5.60 29.65
C SER A 63 -13.94 6.78 30.59
N SER A 64 -12.73 7.34 30.58
CA SER A 64 -12.35 8.46 31.46
C SER A 64 -11.89 9.73 30.75
N VAL A 65 -11.60 9.68 29.45
CA VAL A 65 -11.11 10.84 28.68
C VAL A 65 -12.13 11.24 27.63
N PHE A 66 -12.56 12.49 27.70
CA PHE A 66 -13.58 13.08 26.82
C PHE A 66 -13.01 14.27 26.07
N ILE A 67 -13.29 14.35 24.77
CA ILE A 67 -12.93 15.47 23.89
C ILE A 67 -14.24 16.07 23.36
N ASN A 68 -14.45 17.36 23.61
CA ASN A 68 -15.73 18.05 23.36
C ASN A 68 -16.96 17.29 23.91
N GLY A 69 -16.86 16.74 25.12
CA GLY A 69 -17.95 16.01 25.77
C GLY A 69 -18.24 14.61 25.21
N LYS A 70 -17.47 14.14 24.22
CA LYS A 70 -17.59 12.77 23.69
C LYS A 70 -16.38 11.92 24.11
N PRO A 71 -16.54 10.62 24.39
CA PRO A 71 -15.43 9.70 24.64
C PRO A 71 -14.35 9.81 23.54
N ALA A 72 -13.09 9.98 23.92
CA ALA A 72 -11.99 10.03 22.96
C ALA A 72 -11.75 8.66 22.33
N ALA A 73 -11.68 8.58 21.00
CA ALA A 73 -11.45 7.33 20.30
C ALA A 73 -9.97 6.94 20.35
N ARG A 74 -9.68 5.64 20.35
CA ARG A 74 -8.32 5.09 20.44
C ARG A 74 -8.12 3.92 19.51
N MET A 75 -6.88 3.55 19.27
CA MET A 75 -6.55 2.29 18.61
C MET A 75 -7.17 1.12 19.39
N GLY A 76 -7.84 0.22 18.68
CA GLY A 76 -8.57 -0.94 19.19
C GLY A 76 -10.02 -0.69 19.60
N ASP A 77 -10.48 0.56 19.63
CA ASP A 77 -11.88 0.89 19.91
C ASP A 77 -12.76 0.51 18.70
N GLY A 78 -13.94 -0.03 18.98
CA GLY A 78 -14.87 -0.56 18.00
C GLY A 78 -15.52 0.46 17.06
N THR A 79 -16.01 -0.03 15.93
CA THR A 79 -16.87 0.69 14.97
C THR A 79 -18.27 0.07 14.90
N ALA A 80 -19.23 0.79 14.34
CA ALA A 80 -20.63 0.36 14.25
C ALA A 80 -20.82 -0.85 13.31
N HIS A 81 -19.91 -1.06 12.36
CA HIS A 81 -19.88 -2.26 11.52
C HIS A 81 -19.21 -3.48 12.19
N GLY A 82 -18.92 -3.41 13.48
CA GLY A 82 -18.24 -4.49 14.23
C GLY A 82 -16.73 -4.53 13.99
N GLY A 83 -16.20 -3.50 13.33
CA GLY A 83 -14.78 -3.32 13.09
C GLY A 83 -14.04 -2.69 14.26
N LYS A 84 -12.77 -2.38 14.03
CA LYS A 84 -11.89 -1.70 15.00
C LYS A 84 -10.98 -0.69 14.34
N ILE A 85 -10.70 0.41 15.03
CA ILE A 85 -9.64 1.34 14.65
C ILE A 85 -8.29 0.64 14.82
N VAL A 86 -7.48 0.60 13.77
CA VAL A 86 -6.20 -0.13 13.75
C VAL A 86 -4.97 0.79 13.75
N ILE A 87 -5.16 2.10 13.56
CA ILE A 87 -4.07 3.09 13.61
C ILE A 87 -4.45 4.24 14.54
N GLY A 88 -3.56 4.59 15.47
CA GLY A 88 -3.66 5.77 16.33
C GLY A 88 -2.40 6.64 16.24
N ASN A 89 -2.39 7.75 16.97
CA ASN A 89 -1.27 8.65 17.09
C ASN A 89 -0.11 7.97 17.85
N PRO A 90 1.13 7.99 17.33
CA PRO A 90 2.25 7.20 17.87
C PRO A 90 2.77 7.77 19.19
N THR A 91 2.60 9.07 19.44
CA THR A 91 3.22 9.77 20.58
C THR A 91 2.24 10.10 21.70
N VAL A 92 0.94 10.11 21.42
CA VAL A 92 -0.11 10.46 22.38
C VAL A 92 -0.98 9.25 22.67
N THR A 93 -0.94 8.80 23.93
CA THR A 93 -1.81 7.72 24.43
C THR A 93 -2.90 8.26 25.34
N ILE A 94 -4.09 7.66 25.26
CA ILE A 94 -5.26 7.97 26.07
C ILE A 94 -5.61 6.74 26.90
N GLY A 95 -5.57 6.88 28.23
CA GLY A 95 -5.76 5.78 29.16
C GLY A 95 -6.97 5.95 30.06
N ASP A 96 -7.61 4.81 30.33
CA ASP A 96 -8.61 4.68 31.38
C ASP A 96 -7.86 4.27 32.66
N GLY A 97 -7.81 5.17 33.65
CA GLY A 97 -7.06 4.94 34.88
C GLY A 97 -7.68 3.82 35.73
N GLY A 98 -6.86 2.84 36.16
CA GLY A 98 -7.24 1.86 37.18
C GLY A 98 -6.54 0.51 37.04
N ALA A 99 -5.51 0.27 37.86
CA ALA A 99 -4.91 -1.04 38.04
C ALA A 99 -5.93 -2.01 38.68
N THR A 100 -6.14 -3.17 38.07
CA THR A 100 -6.37 -4.42 38.81
C THR A 100 -5.64 -5.55 38.10
N THR A 101 -4.61 -6.07 38.76
CA THR A 101 -3.94 -7.31 38.40
C THR A 101 -4.90 -8.47 38.62
N LYS A 102 -5.35 -9.10 37.53
CA LYS A 102 -5.69 -10.52 37.59
C LYS A 102 -4.71 -11.26 36.69
N LYS A 103 -3.75 -11.93 37.31
CA LYS A 103 -2.93 -12.95 36.64
C LYS A 103 -3.87 -14.05 36.15
N SER A 104 -4.16 -14.08 34.86
CA SER A 104 -4.67 -15.30 34.23
C SER A 104 -3.50 -16.27 34.11
N LYS A 105 -3.66 -17.48 34.69
CA LYS A 105 -2.75 -18.59 34.47
C LYS A 105 -2.60 -18.81 32.96
N ALA A 106 -1.38 -18.75 32.47
CA ALA A 106 -1.04 -19.12 31.11
C ALA A 106 -1.40 -20.60 30.89
N ALA A 107 -2.38 -20.85 30.03
CA ALA A 107 -2.49 -22.14 29.37
C ALA A 107 -1.40 -22.15 28.29
N LYS A 108 -0.55 -23.18 28.29
CA LYS A 108 0.38 -23.46 27.20
C LYS A 108 -0.47 -23.71 25.94
N VAL A 109 -0.59 -22.70 25.10
CA VAL A 109 -0.99 -22.88 23.71
C VAL A 109 0.31 -23.19 22.98
N GLU A 110 0.45 -24.42 22.48
CA GLU A 110 1.52 -24.75 21.53
C GLU A 110 1.27 -23.95 20.26
N VAL A 111 2.05 -22.89 20.07
CA VAL A 111 2.09 -22.15 18.81
C VAL A 111 2.90 -23.02 17.84
N PRO A 112 2.33 -23.41 16.69
CA PRO A 112 3.05 -24.23 15.73
C PRO A 112 4.32 -23.51 15.26
N GLU A 113 5.35 -24.31 14.97
CA GLU A 113 6.61 -23.85 14.39
C GLU A 113 6.33 -22.93 13.20
N PHE A 114 7.01 -21.77 13.16
CA PHE A 114 6.83 -20.77 12.13
C PHE A 114 7.28 -21.32 10.78
N ASP A 115 6.30 -21.61 9.94
CA ASP A 115 6.48 -22.15 8.61
C ASP A 115 6.50 -21.00 7.59
N LEU A 116 7.71 -20.60 7.20
CA LEU A 116 7.94 -19.56 6.20
C LEU A 116 7.22 -19.87 4.88
N ASP A 117 7.05 -21.15 4.56
CA ASP A 117 6.38 -21.61 3.35
C ASP A 117 4.86 -21.41 3.44
N LYS A 118 4.25 -21.52 4.64
CA LYS A 118 2.84 -21.17 4.90
C LYS A 118 2.55 -19.67 4.80
N VAL A 119 3.44 -18.83 5.33
CA VAL A 119 3.29 -17.36 5.29
C VAL A 119 3.40 -16.86 3.85
N LEU A 120 4.31 -17.44 3.07
CA LEU A 120 4.50 -17.13 1.66
C LEU A 120 3.43 -17.75 0.73
N ALA A 121 2.69 -18.76 1.19
CA ALA A 121 1.63 -19.45 0.44
C ALA A 121 0.23 -18.84 0.60
N ASN A 122 0.04 -17.82 1.44
CA ASN A 122 -1.27 -17.17 1.62
C ASN A 122 -1.47 -16.04 0.58
N PRO A 123 -2.42 -16.17 -0.38
CA PRO A 123 -2.63 -15.18 -1.43
C PRO A 123 -3.24 -13.86 -0.94
N GLU A 124 -3.72 -13.76 0.31
CA GLU A 124 -4.23 -12.52 0.92
C GLU A 124 -3.18 -11.77 1.77
N LEU A 125 -1.99 -12.35 1.98
CA LEU A 125 -0.86 -11.66 2.60
C LEU A 125 0.04 -11.11 1.49
N GLU A 126 -0.16 -9.82 1.20
CA GLU A 126 0.73 -9.01 0.38
C GLU A 126 2.19 -9.32 0.75
N ALA A 127 2.98 -9.71 -0.26
CA ALA A 127 4.37 -10.12 -0.17
C ALA A 127 5.11 -9.36 0.93
N ILE A 128 5.55 -10.08 1.97
CA ILE A 128 6.26 -9.59 3.17
C ILE A 128 6.51 -8.09 3.05
N ARG A 129 5.53 -7.28 3.48
CA ARG A 129 5.81 -5.97 4.05
C ARG A 129 6.36 -6.27 5.43
N ALA A 130 7.41 -5.57 5.84
CA ALA A 130 7.77 -5.58 7.24
C ALA A 130 6.56 -4.94 7.90
N VAL A 131 5.88 -5.73 8.71
CA VAL A 131 4.82 -5.19 9.54
C VAL A 131 5.54 -4.86 10.84
N ASN A 132 6.08 -3.65 10.90
CA ASN A 132 5.95 -2.86 12.10
C ASN A 132 5.40 -1.49 11.72
N ILE A 133 4.10 -1.31 11.92
CA ILE A 133 3.47 0.01 11.78
C ILE A 133 3.83 0.76 13.07
N ASP A 134 4.93 1.52 13.05
CA ASP A 134 5.10 2.71 13.88
C ASP A 134 4.51 3.91 13.11
N PRO A 135 3.41 4.53 13.57
CA PRO A 135 2.79 5.65 12.89
C PRO A 135 3.63 6.94 12.84
N ALA A 136 4.88 6.97 13.33
CA ALA A 136 5.74 8.15 13.34
C ALA A 136 6.72 8.26 12.14
N SER A 137 6.90 7.23 11.32
CA SER A 137 7.87 7.27 10.21
C SER A 137 7.27 7.58 8.83
N MET A 138 5.95 7.66 8.72
CA MET A 138 5.30 8.42 7.65
C MET A 138 5.06 9.84 8.15
N LEU A 139 5.40 10.83 7.34
CA LEU A 139 5.06 12.26 7.47
C LEU A 139 6.07 13.15 8.23
N VAL A 140 7.00 13.74 7.47
CA VAL A 140 7.22 15.20 7.51
C VAL A 140 7.46 15.73 6.09
N ASP A 141 8.27 15.05 5.27
CA ASP A 141 8.70 15.62 3.97
C ASP A 141 7.65 15.52 2.84
N ASP A 142 6.70 14.57 2.92
CA ASP A 142 5.61 14.45 1.93
C ASP A 142 4.41 15.39 2.20
N ILE A 143 4.24 15.89 3.43
CA ILE A 143 3.18 16.87 3.75
C ILE A 143 3.49 18.23 3.12
N ASP A 144 4.74 18.66 3.17
CA ASP A 144 5.15 19.97 2.63
C ASP A 144 5.07 20.00 1.10
N SER A 145 5.25 18.84 0.43
CA SER A 145 4.98 18.69 -1.01
C SER A 145 3.49 18.87 -1.30
N LEU A 146 2.63 18.17 -0.56
CA LEU A 146 1.17 18.28 -0.67
C LEU A 146 0.65 19.71 -0.37
N PHE A 147 1.27 20.44 0.55
CA PHE A 147 0.92 21.82 0.87
C PHE A 147 1.37 22.82 -0.23
N LYS A 148 2.57 22.64 -0.80
CA LYS A 148 3.04 23.45 -1.93
C LYS A 148 2.18 23.21 -3.18
N GLU A 149 1.82 21.96 -3.45
CA GLU A 149 0.91 21.60 -4.55
C GLU A 149 -0.50 22.18 -4.35
N GLY A 150 -0.99 22.24 -3.11
CA GLY A 150 -2.26 22.88 -2.76
C GLY A 150 -2.27 24.41 -2.93
N GLN A 151 -1.17 25.09 -2.60
CA GLN A 151 -1.04 26.54 -2.80
C GLN A 151 -0.82 26.91 -4.28
N GLU A 152 -0.08 26.11 -5.05
CA GLU A 152 0.07 26.31 -6.49
C GLU A 152 -1.26 26.10 -7.23
N PHE A 153 -2.10 25.17 -6.77
CA PHE A 153 -3.42 24.93 -7.34
C PHE A 153 -4.41 26.10 -7.16
N ILE A 154 -4.36 26.80 -6.02
CA ILE A 154 -5.18 28.02 -5.79
C ILE A 154 -4.77 29.14 -6.76
N ASN A 155 -3.49 29.24 -7.10
CA ASN A 155 -2.95 30.30 -7.95
C ASN A 155 -2.97 29.94 -9.45
N ASN A 156 -2.99 28.65 -9.81
CA ASN A 156 -3.00 28.18 -11.20
C ASN A 156 -3.70 26.80 -11.33
N PRO A 157 -5.04 26.76 -11.53
CA PRO A 157 -5.80 25.51 -11.43
C PRO A 157 -5.53 24.56 -12.59
N THR A 158 -5.06 23.35 -12.28
CA THR A 158 -4.85 22.23 -13.22
C THR A 158 -5.87 21.12 -13.03
N LEU A 159 -6.05 20.27 -14.06
CA LEU A 159 -7.02 19.17 -14.08
C LEU A 159 -6.81 18.16 -12.92
N ALA A 160 -5.57 17.96 -12.46
CA ALA A 160 -5.25 17.08 -11.34
C ALA A 160 -5.80 17.61 -9.99
N GLY A 161 -5.70 18.93 -9.75
CA GLY A 161 -6.21 19.52 -8.51
C GLY A 161 -7.73 19.62 -8.44
N ALA A 162 -8.41 19.74 -9.59
CA ALA A 162 -9.88 19.71 -9.65
C ALA A 162 -10.45 18.32 -9.29
N VAL A 163 -9.75 17.23 -9.65
CA VAL A 163 -10.14 15.86 -9.28
C VAL A 163 -9.93 15.60 -7.78
N ALA A 164 -8.87 16.15 -7.19
CA ALA A 164 -8.64 16.07 -5.74
C ALA A 164 -9.73 16.80 -4.94
N MET A 165 -10.23 17.95 -5.42
CA MET A 165 -11.33 18.69 -4.79
C MET A 165 -12.70 18.03 -4.99
N ALA A 166 -12.97 17.43 -6.15
CA ALA A 166 -14.25 16.75 -6.41
C ALA A 166 -14.43 15.48 -5.56
N VAL A 167 -13.34 14.81 -5.16
CA VAL A 167 -13.36 13.64 -4.28
C VAL A 167 -13.57 14.02 -2.81
N THR A 168 -13.36 15.29 -2.43
CA THR A 168 -13.42 15.77 -1.04
C THR A 168 -14.68 16.59 -0.68
N ALA A 169 -15.56 16.90 -1.63
CA ALA A 169 -16.79 17.66 -1.36
C ALA A 169 -17.96 16.77 -0.86
N ILE A 170 -18.20 16.83 0.45
CA ILE A 170 -19.29 16.23 1.24
C ILE A 170 -20.68 16.73 0.76
N PRO A 171 -21.77 15.91 0.78
CA PRO A 171 -23.12 16.46 0.76
C PRO A 171 -23.48 17.02 2.14
N GLY A 172 -23.53 18.36 2.28
CA GLY A 172 -24.03 19.01 3.49
C GLY A 172 -23.69 20.49 3.65
N LYS A 173 -24.42 21.35 2.92
CA LYS A 173 -24.62 22.80 3.16
C LYS A 173 -23.37 23.70 3.22
N PHE A 174 -22.89 24.08 2.03
CA PHE A 174 -22.47 25.47 1.77
C PHE A 174 -23.22 25.95 0.52
N SER A 175 -23.74 27.17 0.64
CA SER A 175 -24.70 27.92 -0.19
C SER A 175 -24.71 27.70 -1.72
N ASP A 176 -25.94 27.62 -2.25
CA ASP A 176 -26.36 27.48 -3.66
C ASP A 176 -25.95 28.64 -4.61
N GLU A 177 -24.99 29.49 -4.27
CA GLU A 177 -24.64 30.70 -5.07
C GLU A 177 -23.32 30.59 -5.87
N ILE A 178 -22.55 29.51 -5.76
CA ILE A 178 -21.25 29.35 -6.47
C ILE A 178 -21.33 28.31 -7.61
N VAL A 179 -22.40 27.52 -7.68
CA VAL A 179 -22.45 26.32 -8.55
C VAL A 179 -22.82 26.65 -10.01
N ASP A 180 -23.49 27.78 -10.27
CA ASP A 180 -23.97 28.11 -11.61
C ASP A 180 -22.90 28.63 -12.58
N GLU A 181 -21.66 28.89 -12.11
CA GLU A 181 -20.55 29.35 -12.99
C GLU A 181 -19.51 28.27 -13.32
N LEU A 182 -19.57 27.07 -12.73
CA LEU A 182 -18.58 26.04 -13.02
C LEU A 182 -19.01 25.21 -14.24
N PRO A 183 -18.20 25.15 -15.31
CA PRO A 183 -18.59 24.48 -16.55
C PRO A 183 -18.42 22.97 -16.43
N LEU A 184 -19.27 22.31 -15.63
CA LEU A 184 -19.26 20.87 -15.35
C LEU A 184 -19.28 20.03 -16.65
N LYS A 185 -19.97 20.49 -17.69
CA LYS A 185 -19.96 19.82 -19.02
C LYS A 185 -18.61 19.87 -19.75
N LYS A 186 -17.76 20.87 -19.50
CA LYS A 186 -16.39 20.91 -20.00
C LYS A 186 -15.49 19.97 -19.21
N LEU A 187 -15.73 19.85 -17.90
CA LEU A 187 -15.01 18.94 -16.99
C LEU A 187 -15.28 17.47 -17.33
N ASP A 188 -16.54 17.08 -17.56
CA ASP A 188 -16.90 15.71 -17.97
C ASP A 188 -16.25 15.32 -19.31
N ARG A 189 -16.23 16.25 -20.26
CA ARG A 189 -15.59 16.06 -21.57
C ARG A 189 -14.06 16.00 -21.44
N ALA A 190 -13.47 16.75 -20.50
CA ALA A 190 -12.05 16.71 -20.19
C ALA A 190 -11.64 15.43 -19.43
N MET A 191 -12.47 14.95 -18.50
CA MET A 191 -12.29 13.67 -17.79
C MET A 191 -12.46 12.47 -18.72
N ALA A 192 -13.46 12.48 -19.60
CA ALA A 192 -13.62 11.47 -20.65
C ALA A 192 -12.49 11.52 -21.70
N LYS A 193 -11.92 12.71 -21.96
CA LYS A 193 -10.74 12.89 -22.81
C LYS A 193 -9.43 12.50 -22.10
N SER A 194 -9.40 12.54 -20.77
CA SER A 194 -8.29 12.14 -19.89
C SER A 194 -8.28 10.63 -19.61
N LEU A 195 -9.43 9.95 -19.60
CA LEU A 195 -9.56 8.50 -19.42
C LEU A 195 -9.53 7.71 -20.73
N ARG A 196 -8.67 8.11 -21.68
CA ARG A 196 -8.40 7.27 -22.86
C ARG A 196 -7.46 6.14 -22.44
N THR A 197 -7.70 4.93 -22.90
CA THR A 197 -6.88 3.76 -22.53
C THR A 197 -6.38 3.07 -23.79
N MET A 198 -5.10 2.69 -23.80
CA MET A 198 -4.51 1.92 -24.88
C MET A 198 -5.32 0.63 -25.12
N LYS A 199 -5.38 0.16 -26.37
CA LYS A 199 -5.94 -1.17 -26.65
C LYS A 199 -5.12 -2.22 -25.88
N ARG A 200 -5.79 -3.14 -25.19
CA ARG A 200 -5.13 -4.19 -24.40
C ARG A 200 -4.10 -4.91 -25.26
N PHE A 201 -2.84 -4.86 -24.83
CA PHE A 201 -1.74 -5.56 -25.45
C PHE A 201 -1.28 -6.73 -24.60
N LYS A 202 -1.39 -7.94 -25.13
CA LYS A 202 -0.92 -9.15 -24.45
C LYS A 202 0.57 -9.36 -24.72
N VAL A 203 1.39 -9.20 -23.69
CA VAL A 203 2.84 -9.38 -23.77
C VAL A 203 3.16 -10.87 -23.83
N PRO A 204 4.19 -11.30 -24.60
CA PRO A 204 4.68 -12.68 -24.56
C PRO A 204 4.86 -13.18 -23.12
N CYS A 205 4.29 -14.36 -22.84
CA CYS A 205 4.20 -14.91 -21.48
C CYS A 205 5.57 -15.12 -20.82
N PHE A 206 5.64 -15.07 -19.50
CA PHE A 206 6.86 -15.22 -18.70
C PHE A 206 6.98 -16.64 -18.15
N LYS A 207 8.21 -17.19 -18.11
CA LYS A 207 8.49 -18.51 -17.58
C LYS A 207 9.73 -18.52 -16.67
N PRO A 208 9.69 -19.18 -15.50
CA PRO A 208 10.87 -19.38 -14.68
C PRO A 208 11.86 -20.28 -15.41
N GLY A 209 13.14 -19.89 -15.38
CA GLY A 209 14.24 -20.67 -15.93
C GLY A 209 14.52 -21.94 -15.11
N SER A 210 15.28 -22.88 -15.67
CA SER A 210 15.64 -24.15 -15.01
C SER A 210 16.36 -23.93 -13.67
N LYS A 211 17.29 -22.97 -13.60
CA LYS A 211 18.02 -22.63 -12.37
C LYS A 211 17.06 -22.23 -11.23
N LEU A 212 16.09 -21.36 -11.51
CA LEU A 212 15.09 -20.92 -10.53
C LEU A 212 14.16 -22.08 -10.14
N LYS A 213 13.73 -22.89 -11.11
CA LYS A 213 12.95 -24.10 -10.80
C LYS A 213 13.69 -25.04 -9.84
N ASN A 214 14.99 -25.22 -10.06
CA ASN A 214 15.81 -26.07 -9.20
C ASN A 214 15.99 -25.52 -7.79
N SER A 215 16.03 -24.19 -7.58
CA SER A 215 16.10 -23.61 -6.23
C SER A 215 14.79 -23.75 -5.44
N PHE A 216 13.69 -24.03 -6.12
CA PHE A 216 12.37 -24.32 -5.55
C PHE A 216 11.97 -25.80 -5.71
N LYS A 217 12.94 -26.70 -5.88
CA LYS A 217 12.65 -28.13 -5.99
C LYS A 217 11.95 -28.63 -4.72
N GLY A 218 10.77 -29.24 -4.87
CA GLY A 218 9.91 -29.64 -3.74
C GLY A 218 9.04 -28.51 -3.16
N ARG A 219 9.18 -27.28 -3.69
CA ARG A 219 8.46 -26.05 -3.32
C ARG A 219 7.87 -25.37 -4.55
N GLU A 220 7.40 -26.16 -5.51
CA GLU A 220 6.92 -25.67 -6.81
C GLU A 220 5.71 -24.72 -6.68
N ARG A 221 4.86 -24.97 -5.68
CA ARG A 221 3.71 -24.11 -5.39
C ARG A 221 4.14 -22.71 -4.94
N GLU A 222 5.19 -22.61 -4.13
CA GLU A 222 5.75 -21.32 -3.71
C GLU A 222 6.33 -20.57 -4.91
N LEU A 223 7.09 -21.25 -5.77
CA LEU A 223 7.63 -20.65 -6.99
C LEU A 223 6.52 -20.02 -7.83
N GLU A 224 5.46 -20.78 -8.12
CA GLU A 224 4.36 -20.27 -8.94
C GLU A 224 3.62 -19.12 -8.25
N SER A 225 3.47 -19.17 -6.92
CA SER A 225 2.86 -18.08 -6.14
C SER A 225 3.69 -16.79 -6.20
N HIS A 226 5.00 -16.85 -5.88
CA HIS A 226 5.90 -15.71 -5.97
C HIS A 226 5.98 -15.14 -7.37
N PHE A 227 6.08 -16.02 -8.37
CA PHE A 227 6.16 -15.62 -9.78
C PHE A 227 4.88 -14.93 -10.25
N ALA A 228 3.71 -15.48 -9.93
CA ALA A 228 2.42 -14.90 -10.30
C ALA A 228 2.20 -13.53 -9.62
N ARG A 229 2.49 -13.40 -8.33
CA ARG A 229 2.37 -12.15 -7.59
C ARG A 229 3.26 -11.06 -8.19
N GLN A 230 4.56 -11.32 -8.32
CA GLN A 230 5.50 -10.32 -8.83
C GLN A 230 5.19 -9.94 -10.28
N LEU A 231 4.73 -10.89 -11.11
CA LEU A 231 4.30 -10.59 -12.46
C LEU A 231 3.04 -9.72 -12.48
N LYS A 232 2.08 -9.97 -11.59
CA LYS A 232 0.85 -9.17 -11.50
C LYS A 232 1.14 -7.74 -11.06
N HIS A 233 2.07 -7.55 -10.13
CA HIS A 233 2.46 -6.20 -9.72
C HIS A 233 3.17 -5.41 -10.83
N GLN A 234 4.00 -6.09 -11.64
CA GLN A 234 4.57 -5.49 -12.85
C GLN A 234 3.47 -5.07 -13.83
N GLU A 235 2.44 -5.89 -14.02
CA GLU A 235 1.28 -5.55 -14.86
C GLU A 235 0.52 -4.34 -14.32
N ASN A 236 0.25 -4.31 -13.02
CA ASN A 236 -0.47 -3.20 -12.38
C ASN A 236 0.33 -1.90 -12.49
N GLY A 237 1.61 -1.91 -12.11
CA GLY A 237 2.46 -0.74 -12.21
C GLY A 237 2.60 -0.22 -13.65
N LEU A 238 2.68 -1.11 -14.64
CA LEU A 238 2.65 -0.70 -16.05
C LEU A 238 1.34 0.00 -16.43
N ASN A 239 0.21 -0.49 -15.94
CA ASN A 239 -1.12 0.05 -16.26
C ASN A 239 -1.48 1.30 -15.46
N ASP A 240 -0.77 1.58 -14.37
CA ASP A 240 -0.89 2.82 -13.62
C ASP A 240 -0.21 3.99 -14.35
N LEU A 241 0.75 3.72 -15.24
CA LEU A 241 1.41 4.73 -16.07
C LEU A 241 0.49 5.24 -17.17
N THR A 242 0.63 6.53 -17.49
CA THR A 242 0.22 7.05 -18.79
C THR A 242 1.17 6.58 -19.90
N VAL A 243 0.72 6.62 -21.14
CA VAL A 243 1.51 6.31 -22.33
C VAL A 243 2.70 7.27 -22.42
N GLY A 244 2.49 8.56 -22.12
CA GLY A 244 3.55 9.57 -22.08
C GLY A 244 4.63 9.22 -21.05
N GLU A 245 4.24 8.95 -19.79
CA GLU A 245 5.18 8.57 -18.73
C GLU A 245 5.95 7.29 -19.07
N TYR A 246 5.27 6.28 -19.64
CA TYR A 246 5.92 5.05 -20.07
C TYR A 246 7.01 5.33 -21.11
N ILE A 247 6.70 6.10 -22.15
CA ILE A 247 7.65 6.43 -23.22
C ILE A 247 8.84 7.22 -22.67
N GLU A 248 8.59 8.22 -21.84
CA GLU A 248 9.64 9.02 -21.19
C GLU A 248 10.56 8.15 -20.33
N ASN A 249 9.99 7.32 -19.45
CA ASN A 249 10.75 6.42 -18.60
C ASN A 249 11.58 5.42 -19.42
N ARG A 250 11.02 4.90 -20.52
CA ARG A 250 11.72 4.00 -21.45
C ARG A 250 12.86 4.68 -22.20
N THR A 251 12.68 5.92 -22.61
CA THR A 251 13.74 6.75 -23.24
C THR A 251 14.86 7.02 -22.26
N ARG A 252 14.53 7.50 -21.05
CA ARG A 252 15.50 7.71 -19.97
C ARG A 252 16.28 6.43 -19.65
N TYR A 253 15.60 5.29 -19.52
CA TYR A 253 16.28 4.01 -19.28
C TYR A 253 17.20 3.61 -20.46
N LYS A 254 16.87 3.93 -21.71
CA LYS A 254 17.74 3.64 -22.86
C LYS A 254 19.04 4.45 -22.77
N GLU A 255 18.95 5.72 -22.37
CA GLU A 255 20.06 6.68 -22.26
C GLU A 255 20.95 6.40 -21.06
N ILE A 256 20.39 6.39 -19.84
CA ILE A 256 21.16 6.36 -18.59
C ILE A 256 21.10 5.02 -17.85
N LYS A 257 20.33 4.05 -18.34
CA LYS A 257 20.10 2.74 -17.69
C LYS A 257 19.62 2.91 -16.24
N ARG A 258 20.51 2.66 -15.29
CA ARG A 258 20.32 2.72 -13.83
C ARG A 258 21.30 3.70 -13.16
N ALA A 259 21.99 4.54 -13.94
CA ALA A 259 22.91 5.51 -13.38
C ALA A 259 22.16 6.45 -12.43
N GLY A 260 22.71 6.64 -11.22
CA GLY A 260 22.08 7.47 -10.17
C GLY A 260 20.89 6.83 -9.45
N THR A 261 20.65 5.53 -9.61
CA THR A 261 19.55 4.80 -8.94
C THR A 261 20.08 3.77 -7.96
N GLY A 262 19.21 3.30 -7.06
CA GLY A 262 19.55 2.24 -6.09
C GLY A 262 19.44 2.67 -4.64
N MET A 263 19.59 3.97 -4.32
CA MET A 263 19.40 4.48 -2.96
C MET A 263 18.01 4.15 -2.42
N ALA A 264 16.96 4.32 -3.24
CA ALA A 264 15.60 3.95 -2.86
C ALA A 264 15.45 2.45 -2.51
N GLN A 265 16.20 1.56 -3.17
CA GLN A 265 16.20 0.14 -2.86
C GLN A 265 16.98 -0.14 -1.57
N GLU A 266 18.12 0.52 -1.36
CA GLU A 266 18.94 0.37 -0.15
C GLU A 266 18.20 0.88 1.10
N ASP A 267 17.61 2.07 1.01
CA ASP A 267 16.83 2.69 2.09
C ASP A 267 15.62 1.82 2.44
N PHE A 268 14.85 1.39 1.44
CA PHE A 268 13.70 0.51 1.68
C PHE A 268 14.12 -0.82 2.32
N ARG A 269 15.21 -1.43 1.87
CA ARG A 269 15.74 -2.66 2.49
C ARG A 269 16.15 -2.44 3.93
N LYS A 270 16.76 -1.29 4.24
CA LYS A 270 17.20 -0.95 5.58
C LYS A 270 16.00 -0.79 6.51
N ILE A 271 15.05 0.07 6.14
CA ILE A 271 13.81 0.31 6.90
C ILE A 271 13.09 -1.02 7.16
N PHE A 272 12.90 -1.80 6.11
CA PHE A 272 12.28 -3.11 6.21
C PHE A 272 13.01 -4.07 7.16
N SER A 273 14.34 -4.12 7.08
CA SER A 273 15.13 -4.98 7.96
C SER A 273 15.03 -4.56 9.42
N ASP A 274 15.01 -3.25 9.68
CA ASP A 274 14.92 -2.70 11.03
C ASP A 274 13.53 -3.02 11.64
N GLU A 275 12.45 -2.80 10.88
CA GLU A 275 11.07 -3.17 11.28
C GLU A 275 10.91 -4.68 11.48
N LEU A 276 11.50 -5.51 10.60
CA LEU A 276 11.46 -6.97 10.72
C LEU A 276 12.17 -7.44 11.99
N LYS A 277 13.32 -6.87 12.33
CA LYS A 277 14.05 -7.21 13.56
C LYS A 277 13.24 -6.85 14.80
N GLU A 278 12.62 -5.68 14.82
CA GLU A 278 11.80 -5.23 15.94
C GLU A 278 10.59 -6.17 16.15
N SER A 279 9.86 -6.46 15.07
CA SER A 279 8.72 -7.40 15.08
C SER A 279 9.12 -8.80 15.59
N LEU A 280 10.26 -9.32 15.12
CA LEU A 280 10.78 -10.62 15.58
C LEU A 280 11.23 -10.58 17.04
N ASN A 281 11.91 -9.50 17.46
CA ASN A 281 12.36 -9.33 18.83
C ASN A 281 11.17 -9.34 19.79
N ASP A 282 10.12 -8.58 19.49
CA ASP A 282 8.92 -8.51 20.31
C ASP A 282 8.23 -9.86 20.44
N SER A 283 8.14 -10.61 19.34
CA SER A 283 7.62 -11.98 19.32
C SER A 283 8.43 -12.95 20.19
N TYR A 284 9.73 -12.71 20.35
CA TYR A 284 10.62 -13.59 21.11
C TYR A 284 10.66 -13.27 22.61
N LEU A 285 10.35 -12.04 23.03
CA LEU A 285 10.37 -11.64 24.44
C LEU A 285 9.44 -12.45 25.34
N ASP A 286 8.41 -13.09 24.78
CA ASP A 286 7.50 -13.97 25.53
C ASP A 286 8.15 -15.30 25.96
N ARG A 287 9.29 -15.68 25.36
CA ARG A 287 9.89 -17.02 25.52
C ARG A 287 11.39 -17.04 25.85
N MET A 288 12.08 -15.91 25.75
CA MET A 288 13.51 -15.82 26.03
C MET A 288 13.89 -14.45 26.62
N THR A 289 15.13 -14.30 27.09
CA THR A 289 15.59 -13.02 27.64
C THR A 289 15.75 -11.96 26.55
N ALA A 290 15.74 -10.68 26.92
CA ALA A 290 15.87 -9.59 25.96
C ALA A 290 17.14 -9.67 25.09
N ASN A 291 18.26 -10.14 25.66
CA ASN A 291 19.50 -10.31 24.91
C ASN A 291 19.44 -11.47 23.92
N GLU A 292 18.79 -12.57 24.31
CA GLU A 292 18.58 -13.73 23.42
C GLU A 292 17.59 -13.38 22.30
N ALA A 293 16.48 -12.71 22.63
CA ALA A 293 15.46 -12.26 21.69
C ALA A 293 16.06 -11.37 20.61
N LYS A 294 16.87 -10.39 21.01
CA LYS A 294 17.55 -9.49 20.10
C LYS A 294 18.49 -10.25 19.16
N LYS A 295 19.32 -11.14 19.69
CA LYS A 295 20.29 -11.92 18.89
C LYS A 295 19.58 -12.83 17.89
N GLU A 296 18.51 -13.50 18.31
CA GLU A 296 17.73 -14.39 17.45
C GLU A 296 16.99 -13.60 16.37
N ALA A 297 16.44 -12.43 16.71
CA ALA A 297 15.78 -11.53 15.76
C ALA A 297 16.75 -10.98 14.71
N GLU A 298 17.97 -10.60 15.11
CA GLU A 298 19.02 -10.17 14.19
C GLU A 298 19.42 -11.29 13.22
N SER A 299 19.63 -12.50 13.74
CA SER A 299 19.98 -13.68 12.95
C SER A 299 18.86 -14.04 11.95
N ARG A 300 17.62 -14.14 12.44
CA ARG A 300 16.47 -14.52 11.62
C ARG A 300 16.10 -13.46 10.59
N SER A 301 16.18 -12.17 10.94
CA SER A 301 16.00 -11.09 9.97
C SER A 301 17.05 -11.16 8.86
N ALA A 302 18.31 -11.46 9.17
CA ALA A 302 19.37 -11.56 8.17
C ALA A 302 19.08 -12.70 7.18
N GLU A 303 18.66 -13.87 7.68
CA GLU A 303 18.28 -15.04 6.85
C GLU A 303 17.10 -14.73 5.91
N ILE A 304 16.06 -14.05 6.42
CA ILE A 304 14.91 -13.64 5.61
C ILE A 304 15.36 -12.63 4.54
N MET A 305 16.12 -11.60 4.94
CA MET A 305 16.58 -10.53 4.06
C MET A 305 17.55 -11.01 2.99
N GLU A 306 18.24 -12.14 3.22
CA GLU A 306 19.09 -12.78 2.23
C GLU A 306 18.27 -13.17 0.99
N ASN A 307 17.03 -13.63 1.15
CA ASN A 307 16.22 -14.18 0.06
C ASN A 307 15.30 -13.15 -0.61
N LEU A 308 15.20 -11.95 -0.04
CA LEU A 308 14.32 -10.90 -0.54
C LEU A 308 15.08 -9.83 -1.33
N ALA A 309 14.37 -9.14 -2.23
CA ALA A 309 14.81 -7.96 -2.95
C ALA A 309 13.73 -6.87 -2.85
N ALA A 310 14.16 -5.61 -2.77
CA ALA A 310 13.26 -4.48 -2.84
C ALA A 310 12.91 -4.20 -4.31
N LEU A 311 11.62 -4.17 -4.63
CA LEU A 311 11.11 -4.27 -6.00
C LEU A 311 10.63 -2.93 -6.55
N HIS A 312 10.93 -2.69 -7.82
CA HIS A 312 10.32 -1.63 -8.62
C HIS A 312 9.06 -2.16 -9.29
N ASP A 313 8.01 -1.33 -9.34
CA ASP A 313 6.73 -1.69 -9.93
C ASP A 313 6.18 -0.59 -10.83
N PRO A 314 6.37 -0.70 -12.16
CA PRO A 314 7.07 -1.80 -12.84
C PRO A 314 8.59 -1.67 -12.74
N ASP A 315 9.33 -2.67 -13.24
CA ASP A 315 10.77 -2.60 -13.37
C ASP A 315 11.17 -1.37 -14.19
N MET A 316 12.24 -0.69 -13.80
CA MET A 316 12.75 0.47 -14.55
C MET A 316 13.00 0.17 -16.04
N ILE A 317 13.49 -1.04 -16.35
CA ILE A 317 13.68 -1.45 -17.75
C ILE A 317 12.37 -1.51 -18.52
N ALA A 318 11.26 -1.80 -17.85
CA ALA A 318 9.92 -1.83 -18.41
C ALA A 318 9.19 -0.48 -18.27
N GLY A 319 9.88 0.62 -17.95
CA GLY A 319 9.28 1.95 -17.86
C GLY A 319 8.87 2.36 -16.44
N GLY A 320 9.35 1.65 -15.41
CA GLY A 320 9.18 2.07 -14.02
C GLY A 320 10.00 3.31 -13.65
N LYS A 321 9.50 4.04 -12.66
CA LYS A 321 10.26 5.08 -11.95
C LYS A 321 11.19 4.42 -10.91
N ASP A 322 12.19 5.15 -10.44
CA ASP A 322 13.05 4.70 -9.34
C ASP A 322 12.30 4.83 -8.00
N ASN A 323 11.23 4.04 -7.86
CA ASN A 323 10.42 3.95 -6.66
C ASN A 323 10.28 2.49 -6.27
N VAL A 324 10.29 2.23 -4.97
CA VAL A 324 10.29 0.91 -4.37
C VAL A 324 9.14 0.85 -3.39
N SER A 325 8.27 -0.15 -3.56
CA SER A 325 7.02 -0.22 -2.78
C SER A 325 6.89 -1.46 -1.92
N ARG A 326 7.75 -2.47 -2.12
CA ARG A 326 7.70 -3.75 -1.39
C ARG A 326 8.96 -4.60 -1.53
N MET A 327 9.03 -5.64 -0.70
CA MET A 327 9.95 -6.76 -0.88
C MET A 327 9.31 -7.89 -1.69
N GLY A 328 10.14 -8.71 -2.34
CA GLY A 328 9.73 -9.98 -2.89
C GLY A 328 10.92 -10.90 -3.12
N ASP A 329 10.67 -12.10 -3.63
CA ASP A 329 11.72 -13.10 -3.85
C ASP A 329 12.75 -12.61 -4.88
N LYS A 330 14.02 -12.60 -4.46
CA LYS A 330 15.13 -12.09 -5.28
C LYS A 330 15.34 -12.89 -6.56
N GLY A 331 15.12 -14.21 -6.50
CA GLY A 331 15.34 -15.14 -7.59
C GLY A 331 14.28 -14.98 -8.68
N VAL A 332 13.01 -14.91 -8.27
CA VAL A 332 11.87 -14.58 -9.12
C VAL A 332 12.03 -13.20 -9.72
N ASN A 333 12.43 -12.19 -8.93
CA ASN A 333 12.63 -10.83 -9.43
C ASN A 333 13.70 -10.80 -10.54
N SER A 334 14.84 -11.45 -10.30
CA SER A 334 15.92 -11.57 -11.28
C SER A 334 15.47 -12.34 -12.53
N SER A 335 14.63 -13.37 -12.36
CA SER A 335 14.08 -14.13 -13.47
C SER A 335 13.09 -13.31 -14.30
N LEU A 336 12.25 -12.48 -13.70
CA LEU A 336 11.34 -11.58 -14.42
C LEU A 336 12.13 -10.48 -15.14
N GLY A 337 13.04 -9.83 -14.43
CA GLY A 337 13.87 -8.74 -14.95
C GLY A 337 14.68 -9.12 -16.19
N SER A 338 15.27 -10.33 -16.20
CA SER A 338 16.03 -10.84 -17.34
C SER A 338 15.17 -11.11 -18.58
N GLN A 339 13.90 -11.47 -18.38
CA GLN A 339 12.98 -11.81 -19.46
C GLN A 339 12.46 -10.61 -20.24
N TRP A 340 12.50 -9.39 -19.70
CA TRP A 340 12.09 -8.19 -20.45
C TRP A 340 12.82 -8.05 -21.79
N ARG A 341 14.09 -8.45 -21.85
CA ARG A 341 14.90 -8.39 -23.08
C ARG A 341 14.64 -9.54 -24.06
N SER A 342 13.88 -10.56 -23.66
CA SER A 342 13.59 -11.72 -24.49
C SER A 342 12.29 -11.54 -25.29
N GLN A 343 12.15 -12.30 -26.39
CA GLN A 343 10.94 -12.33 -27.23
C GLN A 343 10.46 -10.95 -27.70
N SER A 344 11.36 -9.98 -27.81
CA SER A 344 11.05 -8.61 -28.22
C SER A 344 9.94 -7.93 -27.39
N ARG A 345 9.73 -8.33 -26.12
CA ARG A 345 8.65 -7.80 -25.27
C ARG A 345 8.65 -6.28 -25.20
N LEU A 346 9.80 -5.70 -24.83
CA LEU A 346 9.96 -4.26 -24.72
C LEU A 346 9.74 -3.56 -26.06
N ALA A 347 10.27 -4.10 -27.16
CA ALA A 347 10.09 -3.48 -28.49
C ALA A 347 8.61 -3.50 -28.93
N GLN A 348 7.89 -4.59 -28.65
CA GLN A 348 6.46 -4.68 -28.95
C GLN A 348 5.64 -3.71 -28.08
N MET A 349 5.95 -3.61 -26.79
CA MET A 349 5.30 -2.66 -25.89
C MET A 349 5.59 -1.20 -26.28
N ASP A 350 6.86 -0.86 -26.55
CA ASP A 350 7.30 0.44 -27.05
C ASP A 350 6.49 0.83 -28.31
N ALA A 351 6.30 -0.12 -29.24
CA ALA A 351 5.52 0.12 -30.46
C ALA A 351 4.02 0.32 -30.20
N GLN A 352 3.41 -0.41 -29.27
CA GLN A 352 2.00 -0.20 -28.90
C GLN A 352 1.79 1.14 -28.20
N ALA A 353 2.70 1.51 -27.29
CA ALA A 353 2.67 2.79 -26.60
C ALA A 353 2.82 3.95 -27.60
N GLN A 354 3.75 3.87 -28.55
CA GLN A 354 3.92 4.88 -29.59
C GLN A 354 2.64 5.06 -30.44
N LYS A 355 2.01 3.95 -30.84
CA LYS A 355 0.73 4.00 -31.56
C LYS A 355 -0.38 4.63 -30.70
N ALA A 356 -0.42 4.33 -29.41
CA ALA A 356 -1.37 4.92 -28.48
C ALA A 356 -1.11 6.42 -28.28
N LEU A 357 0.14 6.85 -28.26
CA LEU A 357 0.52 8.26 -28.16
C LEU A 357 -0.03 9.05 -29.35
N GLU A 358 0.16 8.54 -30.57
CA GLU A 358 -0.31 9.18 -31.80
C GLU A 358 -1.84 9.24 -31.91
N THR A 359 -2.54 8.21 -31.42
CA THR A 359 -3.99 8.06 -31.61
C THR A 359 -4.83 8.58 -30.43
N LEU A 360 -4.31 8.48 -29.20
CA LEU A 360 -5.03 8.79 -27.96
C LEU A 360 -4.40 9.96 -27.20
N GLY A 361 -3.14 10.29 -27.47
CA GLY A 361 -2.38 11.32 -26.76
C GLY A 361 -1.61 10.79 -25.54
N PRO A 362 -0.75 11.63 -24.96
CA PRO A 362 0.18 11.22 -23.88
C PRO A 362 -0.55 10.84 -22.59
N ASP A 363 -1.69 11.46 -22.29
CA ASP A 363 -2.46 11.23 -21.05
C ASP A 363 -3.21 9.89 -21.05
N ALA A 364 -3.22 9.16 -22.17
CA ALA A 364 -3.88 7.87 -22.23
C ALA A 364 -3.21 6.86 -21.30
N LYS A 365 -3.98 6.02 -20.61
CA LYS A 365 -3.43 4.95 -19.77
C LYS A 365 -2.86 3.81 -20.59
N MET A 366 -1.75 3.24 -20.10
CA MET A 366 -1.25 1.96 -20.56
C MET A 366 -2.29 0.85 -20.29
N ASN A 367 -2.22 -0.22 -21.08
CA ASN A 367 -3.11 -1.37 -20.98
C ASN A 367 -2.39 -2.61 -21.51
N VAL A 368 -1.54 -3.17 -20.67
CA VAL A 368 -0.76 -4.37 -20.96
C VAL A 368 -1.25 -5.53 -20.10
N SER A 369 -1.09 -6.72 -20.64
CA SER A 369 -1.34 -7.96 -19.92
C SER A 369 -0.09 -8.81 -19.86
N LEU A 370 0.33 -9.17 -18.66
CA LEU A 370 1.46 -10.04 -18.38
C LEU A 370 0.93 -11.38 -17.85
N GLU A 371 1.40 -12.48 -18.43
CA GLU A 371 0.91 -13.80 -18.06
C GLU A 371 2.04 -14.81 -17.88
N ARG A 372 1.83 -15.78 -17.00
CA ARG A 372 2.68 -16.96 -16.85
C ARG A 372 2.50 -17.87 -18.07
N CYS A 373 3.60 -18.33 -18.67
CA CYS A 373 3.50 -19.31 -19.76
C CYS A 373 2.84 -20.59 -19.27
N PRO A 374 2.00 -21.23 -20.12
CA PRO A 374 1.42 -22.53 -19.79
C PRO A 374 2.48 -23.50 -19.29
N LEU A 375 2.17 -24.22 -18.22
CA LEU A 375 2.98 -25.36 -17.80
C LEU A 375 2.91 -26.38 -18.93
N GLN A 376 4.05 -26.77 -19.49
CA GLN A 376 4.09 -27.83 -20.50
C GLN A 376 3.49 -29.10 -19.88
N GLY A 377 2.30 -29.49 -20.33
CA GLY A 377 1.58 -30.64 -19.75
C GLY A 377 0.04 -30.61 -19.79
N LYS A 378 -0.63 -29.65 -20.44
CA LYS A 378 -2.06 -29.77 -20.75
C LYS A 378 -2.31 -29.42 -22.21
N LYS A 379 -2.27 -30.46 -23.06
CA LYS A 379 -3.06 -30.51 -24.29
C LYS A 379 -4.47 -30.93 -23.92
#